data_AF-A0A3D1JLI0-F1
#
_entry.id   AF-A0A3D1JLI0-F1
#
_cell.length_a   1.000
_cell.length_b   1.000
_cell.length_c   1.000
_cell.angle_alpha   90.00
_cell.angle_beta   90.00
_cell.angle_gamma   90.00
#
_symmetry.space_group_name_H-M   'P 1'
#
loop_
_entity.id
_entity.type
_entity.pdbx_description
1 polymer ?
#
loop_
_entity_poly.entity_id
_entity_poly.type
_entity_poly.pdbx_seq_one_letter_code
_entity_poly.pdbx_strand_id
1 'polypeptide(L)'
;MSTLKITRADCRDCGRSTRHEVLFQHEEETDPEGYHEKDTWQVIRCLGCTAVGFRHRNDDFENAWEDFDGETRHKIEISLFPSAIKNHKKLTHTHHIPKLVRKIYIQTLSAYCEKAYVLASVGLRAIIEAVCNELNLSGSSLEKRIDQLFKGGHVSNGDKKRLHAIRFLGNDAAHEINEPKESELRVALEIVEHLLNSVFILEKKAKSLETVIENYEEFLPVLEACVFSSTEEQAISLSALLGRQRRLVVQHIDIFESKLKQDIETGSIKYLQISQQQKIGGKEVQFYLVGDKSTIVLKEDDFPF
;
A
#
# COMPACT_ATOMS: atom_id res chain seq x y z
N MET A 1 44.05 7.80 -13.12
CA MET A 1 42.64 7.81 -12.65
C MET A 1 41.78 8.00 -13.88
N SER A 2 41.01 6.99 -14.29
CA SER A 2 40.07 7.16 -15.40
C SER A 2 38.99 8.15 -14.99
N THR A 3 38.73 9.15 -15.81
CA THR A 3 37.66 10.12 -15.59
C THR A 3 36.33 9.38 -15.68
N LEU A 4 35.54 9.44 -14.61
CA LEU A 4 34.21 8.84 -14.58
C LEU A 4 33.32 9.50 -15.65
N LYS A 5 32.88 8.72 -16.64
CA LYS A 5 31.85 9.18 -17.59
C LYS A 5 30.51 9.20 -16.87
N ILE A 6 29.89 10.38 -16.79
CA ILE A 6 28.62 10.58 -16.08
C ILE A 6 27.53 10.95 -17.08
N THR A 7 26.36 10.32 -16.95
CA THR A 7 25.15 10.65 -17.70
C THR A 7 23.97 10.90 -16.75
N ARG A 8 22.92 11.56 -17.23
CA ARG A 8 21.64 11.68 -16.51
C ARG A 8 20.64 10.70 -17.10
N ALA A 9 20.00 9.94 -16.23
CA ALA A 9 18.97 8.97 -16.59
C ALA A 9 17.99 8.80 -15.42
N ASP A 10 16.81 8.26 -15.71
CA ASP A 10 15.83 7.91 -14.68
C ASP A 10 16.23 6.59 -14.01
N CYS A 11 16.36 6.60 -12.68
CA CYS A 11 16.71 5.41 -11.93
C CYS A 11 15.46 4.64 -11.51
N ARG A 12 15.36 3.37 -11.90
CA ARG A 12 14.25 2.46 -11.55
C ARG A 12 13.99 2.29 -10.06
N ASP A 13 15.02 2.36 -9.23
CA ASP A 13 14.91 2.12 -7.79
C ASP A 13 14.72 3.42 -7.00
N CYS A 14 15.33 4.52 -7.45
CA CYS A 14 15.10 5.84 -6.85
C CYS A 14 13.80 6.51 -7.30
N GLY A 15 13.28 6.16 -8.48
CA GLY A 15 12.08 6.78 -9.08
C GLY A 15 12.29 8.23 -9.54
N ARG A 16 13.54 8.65 -9.80
CA ARG A 16 13.89 10.03 -10.18
C ARG A 16 15.03 10.09 -11.20
N SER A 17 15.08 11.19 -11.95
CA SER A 17 16.21 11.53 -12.83
C SER A 17 17.44 11.88 -11.99
N THR A 18 18.51 11.11 -12.15
CA THR A 18 19.74 11.25 -11.35
C THR A 18 21.00 10.98 -12.18
N ARG A 19 22.15 11.31 -11.60
CA ARG A 19 23.45 11.02 -12.21
C ARG A 19 23.76 9.53 -12.14
N HIS A 20 24.26 8.99 -13.23
CA HIS A 20 24.72 7.62 -13.37
C HIS A 20 26.15 7.60 -13.90
N GLU A 21 26.96 6.71 -13.34
CA GLU A 21 28.25 6.31 -13.88
C GLU A 21 28.02 5.39 -15.09
N VAL A 22 28.70 5.65 -16.20
CA VAL A 22 28.73 4.74 -17.35
C VAL A 22 29.82 3.69 -17.11
N LEU A 23 29.40 2.45 -16.82
CA LEU A 23 30.31 1.32 -16.56
C LEU A 23 30.88 0.72 -17.84
N PHE A 24 30.06 0.68 -18.89
CA PHE A 24 30.42 0.16 -20.21
C PHE A 24 29.65 0.94 -21.28
N GLN A 25 30.27 1.11 -22.45
CA GLN A 25 29.68 1.80 -23.59
C GLN A 25 30.12 1.13 -24.90
N HIS A 26 29.17 0.93 -25.80
CA HIS A 26 29.37 0.49 -27.18
C HIS A 26 28.62 1.45 -28.11
N GLU A 27 29.21 1.80 -29.24
CA GLU A 27 28.64 2.74 -30.21
C GLU A 27 28.62 2.10 -31.59
N GLU A 28 27.52 2.28 -32.30
CA GLU A 28 27.32 1.87 -33.69
C GLU A 28 26.79 3.08 -34.43
N GLU A 29 27.37 3.40 -35.58
CA GLU A 29 26.99 4.56 -36.39
C GLU A 29 26.91 4.10 -37.84
N THR A 30 25.82 4.45 -38.51
CA THR A 30 25.62 4.11 -39.92
C THR A 30 26.45 5.01 -40.82
N ASP A 31 26.60 4.59 -42.08
CA ASP A 31 27.28 5.39 -43.09
C ASP A 31 26.55 6.73 -43.31
N PRO A 32 27.23 7.89 -43.10
CA PRO A 32 26.63 9.20 -43.32
C PRO A 32 26.21 9.49 -44.76
N GLU A 33 26.72 8.74 -45.76
CA GLU A 33 26.25 8.86 -47.14
C GLU A 33 24.88 8.17 -47.37
N GLY A 34 24.46 7.32 -46.43
CA GLY A 34 23.18 6.63 -46.42
C GLY A 34 22.15 7.34 -45.55
N TYR A 35 21.56 6.60 -44.60
CA TYR A 35 20.71 7.17 -43.55
C TYR A 35 21.58 7.33 -42.30
N HIS A 36 21.88 8.57 -41.90
CA HIS A 36 22.81 8.82 -40.79
C HIS A 36 22.12 8.73 -39.42
N GLU A 37 22.46 7.67 -38.67
CA GLU A 37 22.03 7.45 -37.31
C GLU A 37 23.16 6.89 -36.46
N LYS A 38 23.08 7.11 -35.15
CA LYS A 38 24.03 6.56 -34.17
C LYS A 38 23.32 5.97 -32.97
N ASP A 39 23.64 4.72 -32.68
CA ASP A 39 23.25 4.04 -31.46
C ASP A 39 24.39 4.04 -30.44
N THR A 40 24.07 4.42 -29.21
CA THR A 40 24.96 4.36 -28.05
C THR A 40 24.34 3.47 -26.97
N TRP A 41 24.94 2.30 -26.77
CA TRP A 41 24.54 1.28 -25.81
C TRP A 41 25.38 1.38 -24.54
N GLN A 42 24.76 1.48 -23.37
CA GLN A 42 25.47 1.74 -22.12
C GLN A 42 24.96 0.87 -20.97
N VAL A 43 25.89 0.33 -20.17
CA VAL A 43 25.59 -0.15 -18.82
C VAL A 43 25.85 1.00 -17.86
N ILE A 44 24.83 1.39 -17.10
CA ILE A 44 24.88 2.56 -16.22
C ILE A 44 24.62 2.16 -14.75
N ARG A 45 25.28 2.84 -13.82
CA ARG A 45 25.11 2.65 -12.37
C ARG A 45 24.67 3.95 -11.70
N CYS A 46 23.56 3.91 -10.98
CA CYS A 46 23.05 5.07 -10.25
C CYS A 46 24.04 5.51 -9.15
N LEU A 47 24.45 6.78 -9.16
CA LEU A 47 25.36 7.32 -8.14
C LEU A 47 24.68 7.61 -6.79
N GLY A 48 23.38 7.29 -6.66
CA GLY A 48 22.62 7.39 -5.42
C GLY A 48 22.41 6.03 -4.75
N CYS A 49 21.63 5.16 -5.39
CA CYS A 49 21.27 3.85 -4.84
C CYS A 49 22.10 2.68 -5.41
N THR A 50 23.11 2.94 -6.24
CA THR A 50 23.99 1.93 -6.86
C THR A 50 23.31 0.94 -7.81
N ALA A 51 22.01 1.11 -8.08
CA ALA A 51 21.26 0.28 -9.03
C ALA A 51 21.89 0.32 -10.42
N VAL A 52 22.05 -0.86 -11.01
CA VAL A 52 22.57 -1.02 -12.38
C VAL A 52 21.41 -1.13 -13.35
N GLY A 53 21.54 -0.46 -14.49
CA GLY A 53 20.58 -0.51 -15.59
C GLY A 53 21.29 -0.43 -16.94
N PHE A 54 20.50 -0.58 -17.99
CA PHE A 54 20.95 -0.46 -19.36
C PHE A 54 20.30 0.77 -19.99
N ARG A 55 21.06 1.54 -20.76
CA ARG A 55 20.62 2.75 -21.45
C ARG A 55 20.98 2.61 -22.92
N HIS A 56 19.99 2.76 -23.78
CA HIS A 56 20.15 2.90 -25.21
C HIS A 56 19.79 4.33 -25.60
N ARG A 57 20.67 4.98 -26.35
CA ARG A 57 20.44 6.30 -26.93
C ARG A 57 20.57 6.16 -28.45
N ASN A 58 19.55 6.58 -29.17
CA ASN A 58 19.58 6.70 -30.62
C ASN A 58 19.60 8.18 -30.99
N ASP A 59 20.52 8.54 -31.87
CA ASP A 59 20.71 9.86 -32.46
C ASP A 59 20.37 9.75 -33.95
N ASP A 60 19.22 10.27 -34.36
CA ASP A 60 18.72 10.23 -35.74
C ASP A 60 19.04 11.57 -36.41
N PHE A 61 20.18 11.65 -37.09
CA PHE A 61 20.72 12.89 -37.67
C PHE A 61 19.95 13.36 -38.90
N GLU A 62 19.27 12.44 -39.60
CA GLU A 62 18.37 12.78 -40.71
C GLU A 62 17.13 13.54 -40.25
N ASN A 63 16.71 13.31 -38.99
CA ASN A 63 15.61 14.01 -38.37
C ASN A 63 16.09 15.27 -37.65
N ALA A 64 16.70 16.18 -38.42
CA ALA A 64 17.24 17.44 -37.94
C ALA A 64 16.31 18.64 -38.18
N TRP A 65 16.34 19.61 -37.25
CA TRP A 65 15.63 20.88 -37.32
C TRP A 65 16.48 22.01 -36.71
N GLU A 66 16.23 23.25 -37.12
CA GLU A 66 16.83 24.42 -36.48
C GLU A 66 15.95 24.89 -35.31
N ASP A 67 16.58 25.21 -34.17
CA ASP A 67 15.90 25.83 -33.05
C ASP A 67 15.77 27.36 -33.20
N PHE A 68 15.19 28.03 -32.19
CA PHE A 68 14.98 29.48 -32.22
C PHE A 68 16.28 30.29 -32.26
N ASP A 69 17.38 29.70 -31.79
CA ASP A 69 18.71 30.32 -31.75
C ASP A 69 19.52 30.02 -33.02
N GLY A 70 18.95 29.28 -33.98
CA GLY A 70 19.59 28.88 -35.24
C GLY A 70 20.53 27.69 -35.09
N GLU A 71 20.49 26.96 -33.97
CA GLU A 71 21.28 25.74 -33.79
C GLU A 71 20.56 24.54 -34.40
N THR A 72 21.27 23.78 -35.23
CA THR A 72 20.79 22.50 -35.75
C THR A 72 20.74 21.48 -34.61
N ARG A 73 19.56 20.91 -34.39
CA ARG A 73 19.32 19.79 -33.48
C ARG A 73 18.76 18.62 -34.26
N HIS A 74 18.92 17.43 -33.72
CA HIS A 74 18.38 16.21 -34.29
C HIS A 74 17.61 15.41 -33.26
N LYS A 75 16.81 14.46 -33.73
CA LYS A 75 15.96 13.65 -32.87
C LYS A 75 16.82 12.71 -32.03
N ILE A 76 16.59 12.72 -30.72
CA ILE A 76 17.27 11.85 -29.77
C ILE A 76 16.21 11.02 -29.04
N GLU A 77 16.30 9.71 -29.15
CA GLU A 77 15.50 8.77 -28.38
C GLU A 77 16.35 8.10 -27.29
N ILE A 78 15.80 7.97 -26.09
CA ILE A 78 16.48 7.31 -24.96
C ILE A 78 15.56 6.24 -24.39
N SER A 79 16.05 5.02 -24.37
CA SER A 79 15.39 3.86 -23.78
C SER A 79 16.20 3.35 -22.59
N LEU A 80 15.51 3.03 -21.49
CA LEU A 80 16.13 2.56 -20.24
C LEU A 80 15.56 1.19 -19.90
N PHE A 81 16.44 0.25 -19.55
CA PHE A 81 16.06 -1.11 -19.22
C PHE A 81 16.64 -1.55 -17.86
N PRO A 82 15.82 -2.10 -16.95
CA PRO A 82 14.36 -2.13 -17.02
C PRO A 82 13.73 -0.74 -16.98
N SER A 83 12.65 -0.58 -17.75
CA SER A 83 11.90 0.67 -17.91
C SER A 83 11.42 1.23 -16.56
N ALA A 84 11.54 2.55 -16.41
CA ALA A 84 11.15 3.27 -15.21
C ALA A 84 10.12 4.34 -15.54
N ILE A 85 9.11 4.48 -14.68
CA ILE A 85 8.15 5.59 -14.80
C ILE A 85 8.81 6.83 -14.20
N LYS A 86 8.92 7.88 -15.01
CA LYS A 86 9.52 9.15 -14.59
C LYS A 86 8.75 9.76 -13.43
N ASN A 87 9.48 10.16 -12.38
CA ASN A 87 8.93 10.80 -11.18
C ASN A 87 7.79 10.01 -10.52
N HIS A 88 7.91 8.68 -10.52
CA HIS A 88 6.94 7.80 -9.89
C HIS A 88 7.68 6.74 -9.08
N LYS A 89 7.28 6.59 -7.82
CA LYS A 89 7.84 5.61 -6.89
C LYS A 89 6.84 4.49 -6.71
N LYS A 90 7.23 3.28 -7.12
CA LYS A 90 6.40 2.08 -6.95
C LYS A 90 6.02 1.87 -5.48
N LEU A 91 4.90 1.17 -5.26
CA LEU A 91 4.48 0.76 -3.93
C LEU A 91 5.59 -0.02 -3.20
N THR A 92 5.73 0.27 -1.91
CA THR A 92 6.61 -0.45 -1.00
C THR A 92 5.80 -1.45 -0.18
N HIS A 93 6.44 -2.45 0.44
CA HIS A 93 5.76 -3.48 1.23
C HIS A 93 4.67 -4.26 0.47
N THR A 94 4.85 -4.45 -0.84
CA THR A 94 3.91 -5.20 -1.70
C THR A 94 3.76 -6.67 -1.30
N HIS A 95 4.58 -7.19 -0.38
CA HIS A 95 4.40 -8.52 0.20
C HIS A 95 3.11 -8.64 1.04
N HIS A 96 2.54 -7.54 1.52
CA HIS A 96 1.22 -7.52 2.17
C HIS A 96 0.06 -7.59 1.17
N ILE A 97 0.30 -7.33 -0.11
CA ILE A 97 -0.71 -7.42 -1.16
C ILE A 97 -0.88 -8.90 -1.58
N PRO A 98 -2.12 -9.40 -1.71
CA PRO A 98 -2.41 -10.73 -2.20
C PRO A 98 -1.70 -11.04 -3.52
N LYS A 99 -1.26 -12.30 -3.68
CA LYS A 99 -0.39 -12.71 -4.80
C LYS A 99 -0.97 -12.36 -6.17
N LEU A 100 -2.26 -12.59 -6.37
CA LEU A 100 -2.92 -12.30 -7.66
C LEU A 100 -3.00 -10.80 -7.93
N VAL A 101 -3.47 -10.02 -6.95
CA VAL A 101 -3.56 -8.55 -7.06
C VAL A 101 -2.19 -7.94 -7.33
N ARG A 102 -1.16 -8.38 -6.59
CA ARG A 102 0.23 -7.94 -6.79
C ARG A 102 0.75 -8.28 -8.19
N LYS A 103 0.43 -9.47 -8.71
CA LYS A 103 0.83 -9.89 -10.06
C LYS A 103 0.24 -8.97 -11.12
N ILE A 104 -1.06 -8.68 -11.04
CA ILE A 104 -1.76 -7.79 -11.99
C ILE A 104 -1.19 -6.38 -11.89
N TYR A 105 -0.91 -5.87 -10.68
CA TYR A 105 -0.26 -4.58 -10.49
C TYR A 105 1.11 -4.50 -11.16
N ILE A 106 1.98 -5.51 -10.99
CA ILE A 106 3.30 -5.55 -11.63
C ILE A 106 3.18 -5.60 -13.16
N GLN A 107 2.25 -6.38 -13.69
CA GLN A 107 1.99 -6.45 -15.13
C GLN A 107 1.48 -5.11 -15.69
N THR A 108 0.59 -4.45 -14.95
CA THR A 108 0.05 -3.13 -15.30
C THR A 108 1.14 -2.07 -15.33
N LEU A 109 2.03 -2.05 -14.34
CA LEU A 109 3.21 -1.19 -14.34
C LEU A 109 4.12 -1.46 -15.54
N SER A 110 4.32 -2.73 -15.90
CA SER A 110 5.11 -3.09 -17.09
C SER A 110 4.47 -2.55 -18.36
N ALA A 111 3.15 -2.75 -18.55
CA ALA A 111 2.43 -2.21 -19.70
C ALA A 111 2.51 -0.68 -19.76
N TYR A 112 2.37 -0.01 -18.63
CA TYR A 112 2.52 1.46 -18.54
C TYR A 112 3.94 1.89 -18.94
N CYS A 113 4.97 1.24 -18.41
CA CYS A 113 6.37 1.55 -18.71
C CYS A 113 6.69 1.40 -20.20
N GLU A 114 6.13 0.40 -20.87
CA GLU A 114 6.30 0.15 -22.30
C GLU A 114 5.36 1.01 -23.18
N LYS A 115 4.69 2.00 -22.59
CA LYS A 115 3.70 2.87 -23.25
C LYS A 115 2.54 2.11 -23.91
N ALA A 116 2.26 0.89 -23.48
CA ALA A 116 1.11 0.11 -23.91
C ALA A 116 -0.15 0.59 -23.15
N TYR A 117 -0.58 1.83 -23.44
CA TYR A 117 -1.57 2.57 -22.65
C TYR A 117 -2.96 1.94 -22.62
N VAL A 118 -3.41 1.33 -23.72
CA VAL A 118 -4.64 0.53 -23.73
C VAL A 118 -4.56 -0.63 -22.73
N LEU A 119 -3.48 -1.41 -22.75
CA LEU A 119 -3.29 -2.53 -21.84
C LEU A 119 -3.10 -2.08 -20.38
N ALA A 120 -2.40 -0.97 -20.16
CA ALA A 120 -2.26 -0.37 -18.84
C ALA A 120 -3.63 0.04 -18.27
N SER A 121 -4.51 0.65 -19.08
CA SER A 121 -5.88 1.00 -18.68
C SER A 121 -6.70 -0.20 -18.26
N VAL A 122 -6.67 -1.28 -19.08
CA VAL A 122 -7.33 -2.55 -18.75
C VAL A 122 -6.76 -3.15 -17.48
N GLY A 123 -5.44 -3.10 -17.30
CA GLY A 123 -4.75 -3.54 -16.10
C GLY A 123 -5.21 -2.79 -14.84
N LEU A 124 -5.32 -1.46 -14.90
CA LEU A 124 -5.79 -0.63 -13.77
C LEU A 124 -7.19 -1.03 -13.33
N ARG A 125 -8.11 -1.25 -14.27
CA ARG A 125 -9.44 -1.78 -13.97
C ARG A 125 -9.37 -3.20 -13.38
N ALA A 126 -8.56 -4.08 -13.97
CA ALA A 126 -8.39 -5.44 -13.49
C ALA A 126 -7.86 -5.50 -12.05
N ILE A 127 -7.03 -4.54 -11.64
CA ILE A 127 -6.60 -4.42 -10.24
C ILE A 127 -7.80 -4.15 -9.33
N ILE A 128 -8.70 -3.23 -9.70
CA ILE A 128 -9.91 -2.94 -8.91
C ILE A 128 -10.79 -4.20 -8.82
N GLU A 129 -10.96 -4.93 -9.92
CA GLU A 129 -11.70 -6.20 -9.93
C GLU A 129 -11.06 -7.25 -9.01
N ALA A 130 -9.72 -7.36 -9.05
CA ALA A 130 -8.97 -8.29 -8.22
C ALA A 130 -9.05 -7.94 -6.73
N VAL A 131 -9.01 -6.65 -6.38
CA VAL A 131 -9.23 -6.17 -4.99
C VAL A 131 -10.62 -6.57 -4.51
N CYS A 132 -11.65 -6.32 -5.33
CA CYS A 132 -13.01 -6.71 -5.00
C CYS A 132 -13.16 -8.24 -4.86
N ASN A 133 -12.41 -9.02 -5.64
CA ASN A 133 -12.43 -10.50 -5.57
C ASN A 133 -11.79 -10.96 -4.25
N GLU A 134 -10.64 -10.39 -3.89
CA GLU A 134 -9.97 -10.73 -2.63
C GLU A 134 -10.86 -10.45 -1.41
N LEU A 135 -11.57 -9.33 -1.43
CA LEU A 135 -12.49 -8.94 -0.36
C LEU A 135 -13.84 -9.69 -0.42
N ASN A 136 -14.00 -10.66 -1.34
CA ASN A 136 -15.22 -11.43 -1.55
C ASN A 136 -16.49 -10.57 -1.73
N LEU A 137 -16.35 -9.40 -2.36
CA LEU A 137 -17.46 -8.48 -2.55
C LEU A 137 -18.41 -8.98 -3.64
N SER A 138 -19.66 -9.21 -3.24
CA SER A 138 -20.74 -9.65 -4.11
C SER A 138 -21.25 -8.53 -5.01
N GLY A 139 -21.62 -8.88 -6.25
CA GLY A 139 -22.20 -7.94 -7.20
C GLY A 139 -22.07 -8.43 -8.64
N SER A 140 -23.13 -8.22 -9.42
CA SER A 140 -23.20 -8.65 -10.83
C SER A 140 -22.32 -7.82 -11.78
N SER A 141 -21.78 -6.69 -11.32
CA SER A 141 -20.96 -5.78 -12.11
C SER A 141 -19.91 -5.10 -11.23
N LEU A 142 -18.81 -4.65 -11.84
CA LEU A 142 -17.76 -3.91 -11.13
C LEU A 142 -18.31 -2.63 -10.47
N GLU A 143 -19.30 -1.99 -11.07
CA GLU A 143 -19.99 -0.82 -10.49
C GLU A 143 -20.53 -1.11 -9.10
N LYS A 144 -21.36 -2.16 -8.99
CA LYS A 144 -21.97 -2.55 -7.71
C LYS A 144 -20.89 -2.93 -6.69
N ARG A 145 -19.82 -3.56 -7.14
CA ARG A 145 -18.71 -4.00 -6.26
C ARG A 145 -17.90 -2.81 -5.73
N ILE A 146 -17.69 -1.78 -6.54
CA ILE A 146 -17.10 -0.50 -6.09
C ILE A 146 -18.01 0.18 -5.07
N ASP A 147 -19.33 0.16 -5.26
CA ASP A 147 -20.26 0.67 -4.25
C ASP A 147 -20.20 -0.14 -2.94
N GLN A 148 -19.98 -1.46 -3.01
CA GLN A 148 -19.78 -2.28 -1.82
C GLN A 148 -18.45 -2.02 -1.11
N LEU A 149 -17.37 -1.69 -1.84
CA LEU A 149 -16.11 -1.23 -1.21
C LEU A 149 -16.35 -0.05 -0.27
N PHE A 150 -17.15 0.92 -0.73
CA PHE A 150 -17.51 2.08 0.08
C PHE A 150 -18.43 1.71 1.25
N LYS A 151 -19.48 0.92 1.00
CA LYS A 151 -20.42 0.50 2.06
C LYS A 151 -19.74 -0.34 3.14
N GLY A 152 -18.74 -1.13 2.78
CA GLY A 152 -17.92 -1.91 3.72
C GLY A 152 -16.85 -1.10 4.44
N GLY A 153 -16.76 0.21 4.21
CA GLY A 153 -15.78 1.08 4.87
C GLY A 153 -14.35 0.96 4.36
N HIS A 154 -14.09 0.16 3.31
CA HIS A 154 -12.74 -0.05 2.77
C HIS A 154 -12.20 1.18 2.03
N VAL A 155 -13.08 2.05 1.54
CA VAL A 155 -12.71 3.27 0.80
C VAL A 155 -13.63 4.42 1.16
N SER A 156 -13.16 5.66 0.97
CA SER A 156 -14.00 6.84 1.16
C SER A 156 -14.99 7.03 -0.01
N ASN A 157 -16.00 7.89 0.17
CA ASN A 157 -16.91 8.26 -0.93
C ASN A 157 -16.17 8.99 -2.07
N GLY A 158 -15.09 9.70 -1.76
CA GLY A 158 -14.24 10.34 -2.76
C GLY A 158 -13.52 9.31 -3.63
N ASP A 159 -12.99 8.27 -3.00
CA ASP A 159 -12.28 7.19 -3.70
C ASP A 159 -13.24 6.36 -4.54
N LYS A 160 -14.46 6.11 -4.04
CA LYS A 160 -15.52 5.47 -4.82
C LYS A 160 -15.75 6.16 -6.18
N LYS A 161 -15.89 7.49 -6.18
CA LYS A 161 -16.06 8.28 -7.42
C LYS A 161 -14.85 8.15 -8.35
N ARG A 162 -13.64 8.21 -7.79
CA ARG A 162 -12.38 8.04 -8.54
C ARG A 162 -12.27 6.63 -9.15
N LEU A 163 -12.64 5.59 -8.42
CA LEU A 163 -12.64 4.21 -8.93
C LEU A 163 -13.64 4.00 -10.05
N HIS A 164 -14.82 4.65 -10.01
CA HIS A 164 -15.74 4.64 -11.15
C HIS A 164 -15.14 5.33 -12.39
N ALA A 165 -14.37 6.41 -12.23
CA ALA A 165 -13.68 7.04 -13.36
C ALA A 165 -12.69 6.07 -14.02
N ILE A 166 -11.94 5.30 -13.23
CA ILE A 166 -11.01 4.28 -13.75
C ILE A 166 -11.76 3.13 -14.41
N ARG A 167 -12.92 2.74 -13.86
CA ARG A 167 -13.80 1.75 -14.52
C ARG A 167 -14.21 2.21 -15.91
N PHE A 168 -14.62 3.48 -16.05
CA PHE A 168 -14.96 4.04 -17.37
C PHE A 168 -13.75 4.06 -18.30
N LEU A 169 -12.62 4.60 -17.83
CA LEU A 169 -11.36 4.62 -18.58
C LEU A 169 -10.95 3.22 -19.11
N GLY A 170 -11.08 2.19 -18.27
CA GLY A 170 -10.78 0.81 -18.66
C GLY A 170 -11.84 0.17 -19.56
N ASN A 171 -13.12 0.55 -19.44
CA ASN A 171 -14.16 0.14 -20.39
C ASN A 171 -13.89 0.71 -21.78
N ASP A 172 -13.66 2.01 -21.86
CA ASP A 172 -13.50 2.74 -23.13
C ASP A 172 -12.23 2.27 -23.85
N ALA A 173 -11.13 2.07 -23.12
CA ALA A 173 -9.91 1.49 -23.68
C ALA A 173 -10.10 0.05 -24.20
N ALA A 174 -10.86 -0.80 -23.49
CA ALA A 174 -11.04 -2.20 -23.87
C ALA A 174 -12.05 -2.41 -25.00
N HIS A 175 -13.16 -1.70 -24.96
CA HIS A 175 -14.32 -1.94 -25.83
C HIS A 175 -14.40 -0.95 -26.99
N GLU A 176 -14.00 0.30 -26.77
CA GLU A 176 -14.02 1.35 -27.80
C GLU A 176 -12.64 1.54 -28.46
N ILE A 177 -11.61 0.86 -27.94
CA ILE A 177 -10.21 0.94 -28.41
C ILE A 177 -9.71 2.39 -28.39
N ASN A 178 -10.19 3.17 -27.42
CA ASN A 178 -9.76 4.54 -27.21
C ASN A 178 -8.50 4.55 -26.34
N GLU A 179 -7.36 4.92 -26.94
CA GLU A 179 -6.10 5.00 -26.21
C GLU A 179 -6.09 6.19 -25.23
N PRO A 180 -5.96 5.95 -23.91
CA PRO A 180 -5.93 7.02 -22.93
C PRO A 180 -4.65 7.85 -23.01
N LYS A 181 -4.73 9.11 -22.58
CA LYS A 181 -3.52 9.94 -22.44
C LYS A 181 -2.68 9.43 -21.27
N GLU A 182 -1.35 9.52 -21.41
CA GLU A 182 -0.41 9.17 -20.33
C GLU A 182 -0.73 9.90 -19.02
N SER A 183 -1.17 11.16 -19.09
CA SER A 183 -1.56 11.97 -17.94
C SER A 183 -2.78 11.41 -17.20
N GLU A 184 -3.77 10.88 -17.91
CA GLU A 184 -4.96 10.24 -17.31
C GLU A 184 -4.58 8.92 -16.65
N LEU A 185 -3.77 8.10 -17.32
CA LEU A 185 -3.27 6.85 -16.75
C LEU A 185 -2.40 7.07 -15.53
N ARG A 186 -1.62 8.16 -15.50
CA ARG A 186 -0.78 8.51 -14.35
C ARG A 186 -1.64 8.77 -13.12
N VAL A 187 -2.69 9.57 -13.28
CA VAL A 187 -3.65 9.85 -12.19
C VAL A 187 -4.38 8.56 -11.77
N ALA A 188 -4.82 7.75 -12.73
CA ALA A 188 -5.48 6.47 -12.45
C ALA A 188 -4.56 5.48 -11.70
N LEU A 189 -3.28 5.43 -12.05
CA LEU A 189 -2.27 4.62 -11.36
C LEU A 189 -2.11 5.07 -9.90
N GLU A 190 -1.98 6.37 -9.64
CA GLU A 190 -1.87 6.90 -8.27
C GLU A 190 -3.09 6.55 -7.41
N ILE A 191 -4.30 6.63 -7.99
CA ILE A 191 -5.54 6.25 -7.30
C ILE A 191 -5.58 4.74 -6.98
N VAL A 192 -5.19 3.88 -7.93
CA VAL A 192 -5.14 2.43 -7.71
C VAL A 192 -4.07 2.07 -6.68
N GLU A 193 -2.92 2.73 -6.71
CA GLU A 193 -1.89 2.52 -5.71
C GLU A 193 -2.32 2.97 -4.32
N HIS A 194 -3.05 4.09 -4.23
CA HIS A 194 -3.69 4.51 -2.99
C HIS A 194 -4.67 3.45 -2.47
N LEU A 195 -5.52 2.89 -3.35
CA LEU A 195 -6.43 1.80 -2.99
C LEU A 195 -5.66 0.59 -2.43
N LEU A 196 -4.64 0.10 -3.13
CA LEU A 196 -3.84 -1.04 -2.70
C LEU A 196 -3.12 -0.78 -1.37
N ASN A 197 -2.60 0.44 -1.20
CA ASN A 197 -1.93 0.85 0.02
C ASN A 197 -2.91 0.87 1.20
N SER A 198 -4.07 1.49 1.05
CA SER A 198 -5.08 1.60 2.11
C SER A 198 -5.66 0.24 2.47
N VAL A 199 -6.09 -0.57 1.49
CA VAL A 199 -6.82 -1.83 1.72
C VAL A 199 -5.92 -2.96 2.21
N PHE A 200 -4.65 -3.03 1.79
CA PHE A 200 -3.78 -4.17 2.12
C PHE A 200 -2.55 -3.80 2.93
N ILE A 201 -1.84 -2.73 2.58
CA ILE A 201 -0.55 -2.42 3.19
C ILE A 201 -0.73 -1.75 4.55
N LEU A 202 -1.55 -0.71 4.62
CA LEU A 202 -1.80 0.04 5.85
C LEU A 202 -2.54 -0.82 6.87
N GLU A 203 -3.53 -1.61 6.47
CA GLU A 203 -4.21 -2.57 7.35
C GLU A 203 -3.22 -3.50 8.07
N LYS A 204 -2.21 -4.02 7.36
CA LYS A 204 -1.21 -4.90 7.99
C LYS A 204 -0.22 -4.14 8.87
N LYS A 205 0.17 -2.93 8.48
CA LYS A 205 1.08 -2.09 9.27
C LYS A 205 0.41 -1.52 10.52
N ALA A 206 -0.86 -1.16 10.44
CA ALA A 206 -1.63 -0.57 11.53
C ALA A 206 -1.83 -1.55 12.69
N LYS A 207 -1.79 -2.87 12.45
CA LYS A 207 -1.81 -3.89 13.52
C LYS A 207 -0.69 -3.75 14.55
N SER A 208 0.42 -3.10 14.20
CA SER A 208 1.51 -2.80 15.15
C SER A 208 1.22 -1.59 16.04
N LEU A 209 0.13 -0.88 15.80
CA LEU A 209 -0.29 0.28 16.57
C LEU A 209 -1.43 -0.13 17.50
N GLU A 210 -1.43 0.41 18.72
CA GLU A 210 -2.59 0.31 19.59
C GLU A 210 -3.74 1.16 19.01
N THR A 211 -4.86 0.53 18.69
CA THR A 211 -6.08 1.18 18.18
C THR A 211 -7.20 1.16 19.21
N VAL A 212 -8.22 1.99 18.98
CA VAL A 212 -9.45 1.94 19.79
C VAL A 212 -10.10 0.58 19.60
N ILE A 213 -10.53 -0.03 20.71
CA ILE A 213 -11.23 -1.31 20.73
C ILE A 213 -12.73 -1.01 20.67
N GLU A 214 -13.35 -1.42 19.56
CA GLU A 214 -14.76 -1.15 19.28
C GLU A 214 -15.67 -2.34 19.64
N ASN A 215 -15.10 -3.54 19.75
CA ASN A 215 -15.83 -4.79 19.96
C ASN A 215 -15.35 -5.52 21.21
N TYR A 216 -16.24 -6.29 21.82
CA TYR A 216 -15.93 -7.03 23.04
C TYR A 216 -14.94 -8.17 22.80
N GLU A 217 -14.97 -8.79 21.62
CA GLU A 217 -14.08 -9.89 21.25
C GLU A 217 -12.62 -9.42 21.15
N GLU A 218 -12.38 -8.17 20.76
CA GLU A 218 -11.05 -7.54 20.73
C GLU A 218 -10.60 -7.04 22.12
N PHE A 219 -11.55 -6.81 23.03
CA PHE A 219 -11.27 -6.43 24.41
C PHE A 219 -10.69 -7.59 25.25
N LEU A 220 -11.15 -8.81 25.01
CA LEU A 220 -10.77 -9.98 25.82
C LEU A 220 -9.25 -10.24 25.85
N PRO A 221 -8.50 -10.26 24.72
CA PRO A 221 -7.05 -10.47 24.75
C PRO A 221 -6.30 -9.41 25.55
N VAL A 222 -6.74 -8.15 25.46
CA VAL A 222 -6.12 -7.04 26.23
C VAL A 222 -6.41 -7.20 27.71
N LEU A 223 -7.64 -7.56 28.08
CA LEU A 223 -7.99 -7.86 29.46
C LEU A 223 -7.18 -9.04 30.00
N GLU A 224 -7.07 -10.12 29.23
CA GLU A 224 -6.31 -11.31 29.58
C GLU A 224 -4.83 -11.02 29.81
N ALA A 225 -4.20 -10.23 28.94
CA ALA A 225 -2.82 -9.78 29.13
C ALA A 225 -2.65 -8.94 30.42
N CYS A 226 -3.62 -8.07 30.72
CA CYS A 226 -3.63 -7.28 31.96
C CYS A 226 -3.82 -8.15 33.21
N VAL A 227 -4.74 -9.13 33.16
CA VAL A 227 -4.97 -10.08 34.27
C VAL A 227 -3.75 -10.97 34.48
N PHE A 228 -3.13 -11.44 33.40
CA PHE A 228 -1.96 -12.30 33.47
C PHE A 228 -0.79 -11.58 34.14
N SER A 229 -0.54 -10.32 33.75
CA SER A 229 0.53 -9.47 34.31
C SER A 229 0.22 -8.90 35.70
N SER A 230 -1.04 -8.87 36.12
CA SER A 230 -1.43 -8.42 37.45
C SER A 230 -0.87 -9.34 38.55
N THR A 231 -0.28 -8.76 39.59
CA THR A 231 0.17 -9.47 40.81
C THR A 231 -0.72 -9.19 42.01
N GLU A 232 -1.84 -8.49 41.81
CA GLU A 232 -2.76 -8.10 42.86
C GLU A 232 -3.54 -9.29 43.39
N GLU A 233 -3.36 -9.59 44.67
CA GLU A 233 -4.13 -10.61 45.42
C GLU A 233 -5.44 -10.03 45.97
N GLN A 234 -5.57 -8.69 45.99
CA GLN A 234 -6.76 -7.99 46.46
C GLN A 234 -7.74 -7.70 45.32
N ALA A 235 -8.99 -7.45 45.67
CA ALA A 235 -10.01 -7.07 44.70
C ALA A 235 -9.64 -5.72 44.07
N ILE A 236 -9.67 -5.62 42.74
CA ILE A 236 -9.31 -4.43 41.96
C ILE A 236 -10.43 -4.02 40.99
N SER A 237 -10.56 -2.73 40.73
CA SER A 237 -11.51 -2.24 39.73
C SER A 237 -11.03 -2.54 38.31
N LEU A 238 -11.96 -2.67 37.36
CA LEU A 238 -11.60 -2.89 35.94
C LEU A 238 -10.70 -1.77 35.39
N SER A 239 -10.94 -0.52 35.79
CA SER A 239 -10.11 0.62 35.39
C SER A 239 -8.68 0.53 35.92
N ALA A 240 -8.48 0.00 37.14
CA ALA A 240 -7.16 -0.20 37.71
C ALA A 240 -6.44 -1.39 37.06
N LEU A 241 -7.18 -2.49 36.84
CA LEU A 241 -6.68 -3.69 36.16
C LEU A 241 -6.17 -3.40 34.74
N LEU A 242 -6.87 -2.56 33.98
CA LEU A 242 -6.47 -2.17 32.62
C LEU A 242 -5.32 -1.14 32.59
N GLY A 243 -5.09 -0.41 33.70
CA GLY A 243 -4.04 0.60 33.80
C GLY A 243 -3.99 1.56 32.60
N ARG A 244 -2.85 1.60 31.89
CA ARG A 244 -2.65 2.43 30.69
C ARG A 244 -3.55 2.01 29.52
N GLN A 245 -3.84 0.71 29.40
CA GLN A 245 -4.66 0.15 28.30
C GLN A 245 -6.14 0.54 28.38
N ARG A 246 -6.56 1.13 29.50
CA ARG A 246 -7.88 1.78 29.60
C ARG A 246 -8.13 2.77 28.46
N ARG A 247 -7.09 3.45 27.95
CA ARG A 247 -7.19 4.40 26.83
C ARG A 247 -7.78 3.79 25.55
N LEU A 248 -7.65 2.48 25.37
CA LEU A 248 -8.13 1.76 24.19
C LEU A 248 -9.64 1.50 24.24
N VAL A 249 -10.23 1.45 25.44
CA VAL A 249 -11.62 1.06 25.66
C VAL A 249 -12.50 2.17 26.23
N VAL A 250 -11.99 3.40 26.39
CA VAL A 250 -12.69 4.48 27.13
C VAL A 250 -14.12 4.70 26.65
N GLN A 251 -14.38 4.61 25.34
CA GLN A 251 -15.69 4.88 24.76
C GLN A 251 -16.72 3.76 25.01
N HIS A 252 -16.26 2.53 25.22
CA HIS A 252 -17.10 1.33 25.31
C HIS A 252 -16.96 0.58 26.64
N ILE A 253 -16.19 1.11 27.59
CA ILE A 253 -15.82 0.43 28.84
C ILE A 253 -17.04 -0.04 29.63
N ASP A 254 -18.11 0.77 29.71
CA ASP A 254 -19.32 0.42 30.45
C ASP A 254 -20.08 -0.77 29.80
N ILE A 255 -20.10 -0.81 28.46
CA ILE A 255 -20.72 -1.89 27.68
C ILE A 255 -19.92 -3.18 27.83
N PHE A 256 -18.60 -3.09 27.70
CA PHE A 256 -17.69 -4.23 27.87
C PHE A 256 -17.72 -4.77 29.30
N GLU A 257 -17.74 -3.90 30.31
CA GLU A 257 -17.83 -4.30 31.71
C GLU A 257 -19.16 -5.01 32.02
N SER A 258 -20.26 -4.56 31.40
CA SER A 258 -21.57 -5.21 31.54
C SER A 258 -21.58 -6.62 30.94
N LYS A 259 -21.00 -6.80 29.74
CA LYS A 259 -20.88 -8.11 29.08
C LYS A 259 -19.89 -9.03 29.82
N LEU A 260 -18.79 -8.47 30.34
CA LEU A 260 -17.82 -9.18 31.19
C LEU A 260 -18.47 -9.76 32.45
N LYS A 261 -19.35 -9.01 33.13
CA LYS A 261 -20.09 -9.54 34.29
C LYS A 261 -20.95 -10.73 33.90
N GLN A 262 -21.66 -10.66 32.78
CA GLN A 262 -22.47 -11.78 32.28
C GLN A 262 -21.61 -13.00 31.98
N ASP A 263 -20.47 -12.84 31.32
CA ASP A 263 -19.56 -13.95 30.99
C ASP A 263 -18.90 -14.59 32.23
N ILE A 264 -18.71 -13.82 33.31
CA ILE A 264 -18.26 -14.36 34.59
C ILE A 264 -19.40 -15.14 35.26
N GLU A 265 -20.62 -14.60 35.26
CA GLU A 265 -21.81 -15.23 35.86
C GLU A 265 -22.19 -16.55 35.16
N THR A 266 -22.04 -16.62 33.84
CA THR A 266 -22.27 -17.84 33.06
C THR A 266 -21.12 -18.86 33.15
N GLY A 267 -19.99 -18.47 33.75
CA GLY A 267 -18.80 -19.30 33.90
C GLY A 267 -17.95 -19.42 32.63
N SER A 268 -18.23 -18.62 31.60
CA SER A 268 -17.40 -18.50 30.39
C SER A 268 -16.03 -17.91 30.69
N ILE A 269 -15.92 -16.99 31.66
CA ILE A 269 -14.65 -16.43 32.15
C ILE A 269 -14.38 -16.93 33.57
N LYS A 270 -13.22 -17.57 33.78
CA LYS A 270 -12.82 -18.17 35.07
C LYS A 270 -11.65 -17.47 35.75
N TYR A 271 -10.91 -16.65 35.00
CA TYR A 271 -9.75 -15.91 35.47
C TYR A 271 -10.12 -14.62 36.23
N LEU A 272 -11.41 -14.28 36.31
CA LEU A 272 -11.95 -13.18 37.12
C LEU A 272 -13.18 -13.64 37.90
N GLN A 273 -13.37 -13.09 39.09
CA GLN A 273 -14.56 -13.28 39.93
C GLN A 273 -15.12 -11.92 40.36
N ILE A 274 -16.45 -11.79 40.32
CA ILE A 274 -17.15 -10.59 40.80
C ILE A 274 -17.00 -10.51 42.33
N SER A 275 -16.49 -9.38 42.82
CA SER A 275 -16.30 -9.10 44.24
C SER A 275 -17.25 -7.98 44.71
N GLN A 276 -16.80 -7.16 45.65
CA GLN A 276 -17.54 -6.05 46.25
C GLN A 276 -17.77 -4.86 45.31
N GLN A 277 -18.82 -4.10 45.57
CA GLN A 277 -19.05 -2.78 44.98
C GLN A 277 -18.73 -1.69 46.00
N GLN A 278 -18.05 -0.64 45.56
CA GLN A 278 -17.75 0.52 46.42
C GLN A 278 -18.19 1.81 45.73
N LYS A 279 -18.71 2.77 46.52
CA LYS A 279 -18.99 4.12 46.03
C LYS A 279 -17.71 4.95 46.05
N ILE A 280 -17.18 5.26 44.87
CA ILE A 280 -16.00 6.10 44.68
C ILE A 280 -16.42 7.33 43.88
N GLY A 281 -16.27 8.52 44.47
CA GLY A 281 -16.63 9.78 43.80
C GLY A 281 -18.10 9.89 43.40
N GLY A 282 -19.02 9.23 44.12
CA GLY A 282 -20.46 9.24 43.84
C GLY A 282 -20.93 8.22 42.80
N LYS A 283 -20.02 7.43 42.20
CA LYS A 283 -20.34 6.32 41.29
C LYS A 283 -20.11 4.98 41.97
N GLU A 284 -20.96 4.01 41.68
CA GLU A 284 -20.77 2.61 42.10
C GLU A 284 -19.75 1.94 41.17
N VAL A 285 -18.64 1.48 41.74
CA VAL A 285 -17.55 0.83 41.02
C VAL A 285 -17.49 -0.63 41.44
N GLN A 286 -17.50 -1.53 40.44
CA GLN A 286 -17.35 -2.96 40.66
C GLN A 286 -15.88 -3.33 40.82
N PHE A 287 -15.58 -4.17 41.82
CA PHE A 287 -14.27 -4.78 41.99
C PHE A 287 -14.30 -6.26 41.59
N TYR A 288 -13.15 -6.74 41.14
CA TYR A 288 -12.93 -8.07 40.63
C TYR A 288 -11.73 -8.71 41.34
N LEU A 289 -11.83 -9.99 41.65
CA LEU A 289 -10.72 -10.79 42.15
C LEU A 289 -10.12 -11.59 41.00
N VAL A 290 -8.79 -11.60 40.90
CA VAL A 290 -8.07 -12.43 39.92
C VAL A 290 -8.18 -13.89 40.35
N GLY A 291 -8.78 -14.70 39.47
CA GLY A 291 -9.02 -16.12 39.68
C GLY A 291 -7.91 -17.00 39.08
N ASP A 292 -8.30 -18.17 38.57
CA ASP A 292 -7.38 -19.11 37.97
C ASP A 292 -6.89 -18.61 36.60
N LYS A 293 -5.60 -18.27 36.51
CA LYS A 293 -4.95 -17.81 35.28
C LYS A 293 -4.66 -18.93 34.29
N SER A 294 -4.78 -20.21 34.68
CA SER A 294 -4.47 -21.36 33.83
C SER A 294 -5.35 -21.44 32.57
N THR A 295 -6.49 -20.75 32.58
CA THR A 295 -7.43 -20.69 31.45
C THR A 295 -7.08 -19.62 30.41
N ILE A 296 -6.09 -18.77 30.66
CA ILE A 296 -5.65 -17.71 29.73
C ILE A 296 -4.67 -18.30 28.71
N VAL A 297 -4.95 -18.14 27.42
CA VAL A 297 -4.06 -18.54 26.32
C VAL A 297 -3.58 -17.29 25.59
N LEU A 298 -2.42 -16.77 25.98
CA LEU A 298 -1.80 -15.62 25.31
C LEU A 298 -1.23 -16.05 23.95
N LYS A 299 -1.60 -15.36 22.88
CA LYS A 299 -0.98 -15.53 21.55
C LYS A 299 0.24 -14.62 21.45
N GLU A 300 1.22 -15.00 20.62
CA GLU A 300 2.44 -14.21 20.41
C GLU A 300 2.17 -12.78 19.89
N ASP A 301 1.01 -12.54 19.27
CA ASP A 301 0.57 -11.22 18.79
C ASP A 301 -0.07 -10.35 19.89
N ASP A 302 -0.35 -10.87 21.09
CA ASP A 302 -1.07 -10.16 22.16
C ASP A 302 -0.16 -9.28 23.05
N PHE A 303 1.16 -9.31 22.81
CA PHE A 303 2.11 -8.42 23.50
C PHE A 303 2.46 -7.22 22.61
N PRO A 304 2.01 -6.00 22.95
CA PRO A 304 2.69 -4.81 22.48
C PRO A 304 4.04 -4.75 23.22
N PHE A 305 5.15 -4.93 22.49
CA PHE A 305 6.47 -4.56 23.01
C PHE A 305 6.50 -3.07 23.40
#